data_AF-A0A6A5TFV4-F1
#
_entry.id   AF-A0A6A5TFV4-F1
#
_cell.length_a   1.000
_cell.length_b   1.000
_cell.length_c   1.000
_cell.angle_alpha   90.00
_cell.angle_beta   90.00
_cell.angle_gamma   90.00
#
_symmetry.space_group_name_H-M   'P 1'
#
loop_
_entity.id
_entity.type
_entity.pdbx_description
1 polymer ?
#
loop_
_entity_poly.entity_id
_entity_poly.type
_entity_poly.pdbx_seq_one_letter_code
_entity_poly.pdbx_strand_id
1 'polypeptide(L)'
;MRYSIVAIAAFTASAQAHGVVTQVQGANGVTMPGLSVQDGTPRDCASPRCGSEADTSIIRAREVGGKASALGRTQGGGAVDAAAAIATFMGTGAGASPAGAAAPATKRQLLGGKKGKAKGAGAASDGTKTAAGTTEAGVAAAAGSGASSGLPTTADDGTITMTFHQVNQDGAGPLTAQIDPSSAGTDPAAFQDAKVTQNVPGIGIGGLSAATTTDFPVKVQMPQGMTCTGSAGGASNVCVVKLQNSALAGPFGGSAAFTQSAAAKKRAIEYNLRKRHMARGILGKPE
;
A
#
# COMPACT_ATOMS: atom_id res chain seq x y z
N MET A 1 41.10 -27.77 -35.83
CA MET A 1 40.71 -28.33 -34.52
C MET A 1 40.31 -27.19 -33.60
N ARG A 2 39.01 -27.16 -33.26
CA ARG A 2 38.38 -26.65 -32.01
C ARG A 2 38.66 -25.20 -31.59
N TYR A 3 37.75 -24.30 -31.98
CA TYR A 3 37.50 -23.03 -31.29
C TYR A 3 36.65 -23.32 -30.04
N SER A 4 37.22 -23.13 -28.85
CA SER A 4 36.46 -23.20 -27.60
C SER A 4 35.64 -21.93 -27.42
N ILE A 5 34.37 -21.99 -27.77
CA ILE A 5 33.38 -20.96 -27.41
C ILE A 5 33.02 -21.22 -25.96
N VAL A 6 33.61 -20.47 -25.03
CA VAL A 6 33.14 -20.40 -23.65
C VAL A 6 31.81 -19.64 -23.68
N ALA A 7 30.71 -20.38 -23.72
CA ALA A 7 29.39 -19.81 -23.49
C ALA A 7 29.30 -19.41 -22.01
N ILE A 8 29.51 -18.11 -21.74
CA ILE A 8 29.15 -17.51 -20.46
C ILE A 8 27.62 -17.51 -20.43
N ALA A 9 27.03 -18.53 -19.80
CA ALA A 9 25.64 -18.50 -19.42
C ALA A 9 25.45 -17.35 -18.42
N ALA A 10 25.02 -16.19 -18.92
CA ALA A 10 24.52 -15.13 -18.07
C ALA A 10 23.29 -15.69 -17.34
N PHE A 11 23.49 -16.19 -16.12
CA PHE A 11 22.41 -16.36 -15.16
C PHE A 11 21.85 -14.97 -14.91
N THR A 12 20.84 -14.57 -15.68
CA THR A 12 19.96 -13.49 -15.29
C THR A 12 19.23 -14.00 -14.05
N ALA A 13 19.81 -13.75 -12.87
CA ALA A 13 19.08 -13.81 -11.62
C ALA A 13 17.95 -12.79 -11.78
N SER A 14 16.78 -13.25 -12.22
CA SER A 14 15.59 -12.44 -12.28
C SER A 14 15.21 -12.16 -10.84
N ALA A 15 15.69 -11.03 -10.36
CA ALA A 15 15.28 -10.40 -9.12
C ALA A 15 13.74 -10.25 -9.14
N GLN A 16 13.02 -11.21 -8.55
CA GLN A 16 11.57 -11.20 -8.36
C GLN A 16 11.27 -10.64 -6.98
N ALA A 17 11.38 -9.32 -6.86
CA ALA A 17 11.22 -8.56 -5.65
C ALA A 17 9.76 -8.39 -5.19
N HIS A 18 9.10 -9.40 -4.63
CA HIS A 18 7.68 -9.29 -4.29
C HIS A 18 7.40 -8.86 -2.85
N GLY A 19 6.49 -7.90 -2.72
CA GLY A 19 5.90 -7.50 -1.46
C GLY A 19 4.65 -6.67 -1.73
N VAL A 20 3.72 -6.68 -0.78
CA VAL A 20 2.38 -6.14 -0.97
C VAL A 20 1.94 -5.34 0.25
N VAL A 21 1.27 -4.21 0.01
CA VAL A 21 0.55 -3.50 1.08
C VAL A 21 -0.67 -4.33 1.43
N THR A 22 -0.65 -5.02 2.56
CA THR A 22 -1.74 -5.91 2.93
C THR A 22 -2.83 -5.21 3.71
N GLN A 23 -2.49 -4.13 4.41
CA GLN A 23 -3.40 -3.45 5.31
C GLN A 23 -3.03 -1.97 5.46
N VAL A 24 -4.04 -1.13 5.60
CA VAL A 24 -3.94 0.24 6.09
C VAL A 24 -4.66 0.34 7.44
N GLN A 25 -4.04 1.02 8.40
CA GLN A 25 -4.55 1.22 9.75
C GLN A 25 -4.86 2.69 9.99
N GLY A 26 -6.14 2.97 10.22
CA GLY A 26 -6.64 4.31 10.43
C GLY A 26 -6.58 4.74 11.89
N ALA A 27 -6.39 6.04 12.11
CA ALA A 27 -6.47 6.61 13.47
C ALA A 27 -7.89 6.56 14.04
N ASN A 28 -8.91 6.42 13.19
CA ASN A 28 -10.29 6.11 13.57
C ASN A 28 -10.50 4.66 14.03
N GLY A 29 -9.45 3.85 14.17
CA GLY A 29 -9.54 2.45 14.58
C GLY A 29 -9.97 1.49 13.48
N VAL A 30 -10.29 2.00 12.28
CA VAL A 30 -10.66 1.20 11.12
C VAL A 30 -9.41 0.65 10.46
N THR A 31 -9.49 -0.60 10.05
CA THR A 31 -8.44 -1.31 9.34
C THR A 31 -9.04 -1.88 8.08
N MET A 32 -8.41 -1.63 6.93
CA MET A 32 -8.85 -2.18 5.65
C MET A 32 -7.69 -2.83 4.91
N PRO A 33 -7.95 -3.83 4.05
CA PRO A 33 -6.96 -4.43 3.18
C PRO A 33 -6.38 -3.42 2.18
N GLY A 34 -5.22 -3.76 1.62
CA GLY A 34 -4.74 -3.12 0.40
C GLY A 34 -5.66 -3.42 -0.80
N LEU A 35 -5.60 -2.56 -1.81
CA LEU A 35 -6.51 -2.58 -2.96
C LEU A 35 -6.25 -3.73 -3.93
N SER A 36 -5.05 -4.32 -3.91
CA SER A 36 -4.69 -5.47 -4.74
C SER A 36 -4.88 -6.80 -4.02
N VAL A 37 -5.11 -6.78 -2.70
CA VAL A 37 -5.12 -7.96 -1.83
C VAL A 37 -6.19 -8.94 -2.25
N GLN A 38 -5.84 -10.23 -2.28
CA GLN A 38 -6.75 -11.30 -2.63
C GLN A 38 -6.80 -12.34 -1.51
N ASP A 39 -8.00 -12.62 -1.02
CA ASP A 39 -8.21 -13.71 -0.07
C ASP A 39 -7.77 -15.05 -0.66
N GLY A 40 -7.28 -15.94 0.20
CA GLY A 40 -6.71 -17.22 -0.25
C GLY A 40 -5.22 -17.13 -0.60
N THR A 41 -4.64 -15.95 -0.74
CA THR A 41 -3.20 -15.78 -0.99
C THR A 41 -2.37 -16.25 0.22
N PRO A 42 -1.46 -17.22 0.08
CA PRO A 42 -0.59 -17.64 1.19
C PRO A 42 0.36 -16.54 1.62
N ARG A 43 0.56 -16.39 2.94
CA ARG A 43 1.45 -15.36 3.53
C ARG A 43 2.64 -15.97 4.26
N ASP A 44 2.73 -17.29 4.32
CA ASP A 44 3.76 -18.04 5.03
C ASP A 44 4.80 -18.68 4.10
N CYS A 45 4.67 -18.47 2.79
CA CYS A 45 5.52 -19.05 1.77
C CYS A 45 6.24 -17.97 0.92
N ALA A 46 7.55 -18.14 0.71
CA ALA A 46 8.41 -17.17 0.03
C ALA A 46 8.64 -17.47 -1.46
N SER A 47 7.86 -18.38 -2.06
CA SER A 47 8.08 -18.89 -3.41
C SER A 47 6.91 -18.54 -4.33
N PRO A 48 7.15 -18.04 -5.56
CA PRO A 48 6.07 -17.80 -6.52
C PRO A 48 5.19 -19.04 -6.76
N ARG A 49 5.77 -20.26 -6.64
CA ARG A 49 5.08 -21.53 -6.91
C ARG A 49 3.91 -21.84 -5.97
N CYS A 50 3.89 -21.27 -4.76
CA CYS A 50 2.77 -21.45 -3.83
C CYS A 50 1.69 -20.36 -3.99
N GLY A 51 1.87 -19.40 -4.90
CA GLY A 51 0.90 -18.33 -5.15
C GLY A 51 0.96 -17.16 -4.18
N SER A 52 1.97 -17.07 -3.29
CA SER A 52 2.08 -15.99 -2.30
C SER A 52 2.33 -14.59 -2.88
N GLU A 53 2.66 -14.53 -4.17
CA GLU A 53 2.90 -13.31 -4.92
C GLU A 53 1.71 -12.90 -5.80
N ALA A 54 0.62 -13.69 -5.81
CA ALA A 54 -0.51 -13.53 -6.73
C ALA A 54 -1.14 -12.14 -6.67
N ASP A 55 -1.15 -11.52 -5.48
CA ASP A 55 -1.79 -10.23 -5.22
C ASP A 55 -0.80 -9.06 -5.04
N THR A 56 0.48 -9.30 -5.33
CA THR A 56 1.49 -8.25 -5.41
C THR A 56 1.27 -7.41 -6.66
N SER A 57 1.17 -6.09 -6.50
CA SER A 57 1.03 -5.17 -7.63
C SER A 57 2.34 -5.06 -8.39
N ILE A 58 2.28 -5.29 -9.70
CA ILE A 58 3.35 -5.02 -10.66
C ILE A 58 3.12 -3.61 -11.24
N ILE A 59 3.91 -2.63 -10.79
CA ILE A 59 3.72 -1.20 -11.04
C ILE A 59 4.76 -0.73 -12.08
N ARG A 60 4.64 -1.26 -13.29
CA ARG A 60 5.50 -0.87 -14.41
C ARG A 60 4.87 0.29 -15.17
N ALA A 61 5.52 1.45 -15.19
CA ALA A 61 5.04 2.64 -15.90
C ALA A 61 4.65 2.35 -17.37
N ARG A 62 5.44 1.52 -18.07
CA ARG A 62 5.18 1.09 -19.45
C ARG A 62 3.92 0.24 -19.66
N GLU A 63 3.31 -0.27 -18.58
CA GLU A 63 2.10 -1.11 -18.66
C GLU A 63 0.82 -0.32 -18.34
N VAL A 64 0.96 0.90 -17.81
CA VAL A 64 -0.16 1.80 -17.44
C VAL A 64 -0.89 2.28 -18.69
N GLY A 65 -2.22 2.27 -18.66
CA GLY A 65 -3.07 2.64 -19.80
C GLY A 65 -3.28 1.52 -20.82
N GLY A 66 -2.69 0.34 -20.56
CA GLY A 66 -2.96 -0.90 -21.30
C GLY A 66 -3.47 -1.97 -20.36
N LYS A 67 -2.61 -2.96 -20.06
CA LYS A 67 -2.94 -4.11 -19.21
C LYS A 67 -2.88 -3.84 -17.69
N ALA A 68 -2.46 -2.63 -17.28
CA ALA A 68 -2.35 -2.22 -15.89
C ALA A 68 -3.01 -0.84 -15.67
N SER A 69 -3.56 -0.64 -14.47
CA SER A 69 -4.03 0.68 -14.01
C SER A 69 -2.86 1.51 -13.46
N ALA A 70 -3.12 2.72 -12.98
CA ALA A 70 -2.11 3.53 -12.29
C ALA A 70 -1.59 2.90 -10.98
N LEU A 71 -2.32 1.92 -10.45
CA LEU A 71 -1.97 1.09 -9.29
C LEU A 71 -1.25 -0.22 -9.67
N GLY A 72 -1.03 -0.44 -10.96
CA GLY A 72 -0.42 -1.64 -11.50
C GLY A 72 -1.43 -2.74 -11.83
N ARG A 73 -0.94 -3.98 -11.84
CA ARG A 73 -1.73 -5.19 -12.06
C ARG A 73 -1.21 -6.33 -11.21
N THR A 74 -2.03 -7.32 -10.93
CA THR A 74 -1.65 -8.54 -10.22
C THR A 74 -1.42 -9.70 -11.18
N GLN A 75 -0.83 -10.80 -10.70
CA GLN A 75 -0.72 -12.02 -11.49
C GLN A 75 -2.08 -12.73 -11.49
N GLY A 76 -2.66 -12.96 -12.66
CA GLY A 76 -3.97 -13.62 -12.79
C GLY A 76 -5.19 -12.73 -12.49
N GLY A 77 -5.07 -11.68 -11.66
CA GLY A 77 -6.17 -10.76 -11.33
C GLY A 77 -6.33 -9.55 -12.26
N GLY A 78 -5.36 -9.27 -13.13
CA GLY A 78 -5.42 -8.15 -14.08
C GLY A 78 -5.13 -6.80 -13.42
N ALA A 79 -5.61 -5.71 -14.04
CA ALA A 79 -5.39 -4.35 -13.54
C ALA A 79 -6.03 -4.16 -12.16
N VAL A 80 -5.31 -3.50 -11.24
CA VAL A 80 -5.84 -3.24 -9.89
C VAL A 80 -6.97 -2.20 -9.97
N ASP A 81 -8.17 -2.60 -9.57
CA ASP A 81 -9.37 -1.76 -9.57
C ASP A 81 -9.69 -1.25 -8.17
N ALA A 82 -9.30 0.00 -7.89
CA ALA A 82 -9.57 0.64 -6.61
C ALA A 82 -11.07 0.80 -6.34
N ALA A 83 -11.87 1.10 -7.35
CA ALA A 83 -13.30 1.33 -7.18
C ALA A 83 -14.02 0.04 -6.79
N ALA A 84 -13.66 -1.09 -7.41
CA ALA A 84 -14.19 -2.40 -7.05
C ALA A 84 -13.78 -2.80 -5.63
N ALA A 85 -12.50 -2.65 -5.26
CA ALA A 85 -12.03 -2.97 -3.90
C ALA A 85 -12.72 -2.10 -2.83
N ILE A 86 -12.81 -0.80 -3.07
CA ILE A 86 -13.51 0.13 -2.16
C ILE A 86 -15.00 -0.21 -2.10
N ALA A 87 -15.64 -0.57 -3.23
CA ALA A 87 -17.04 -0.96 -3.23
C ALA A 87 -17.30 -2.19 -2.34
N THR A 88 -16.39 -3.17 -2.36
CA THR A 88 -16.44 -4.31 -1.44
C THR A 88 -16.35 -3.86 0.01
N PHE A 89 -15.40 -2.99 0.36
CA PHE A 89 -15.24 -2.48 1.74
C PHE A 89 -16.47 -1.68 2.20
N MET A 90 -17.06 -0.90 1.31
CA MET A 90 -18.25 -0.09 1.57
C MET A 90 -19.57 -0.87 1.49
N GLY A 91 -19.54 -2.15 1.08
CA GLY A 91 -20.73 -2.98 0.92
C GLY A 91 -21.61 -2.62 -0.27
N THR A 92 -21.06 -1.89 -1.24
CA THR A 92 -21.74 -1.44 -2.47
C THR A 92 -21.37 -2.29 -3.69
N GLY A 93 -20.44 -3.24 -3.55
CA GLY A 93 -20.01 -4.16 -4.60
C GLY A 93 -20.95 -5.35 -4.83
N ALA A 94 -20.85 -5.96 -6.01
CA ALA A 94 -21.61 -7.17 -6.35
C ALA A 94 -21.15 -8.37 -5.49
N GLY A 95 -22.07 -8.96 -4.72
CA GLY A 95 -21.77 -10.09 -3.82
C GLY A 95 -21.57 -9.71 -2.34
N ALA A 96 -21.94 -8.49 -1.93
CA ALA A 96 -21.97 -8.09 -0.52
C ALA A 96 -22.82 -9.06 0.31
N SER A 97 -22.17 -10.00 1.00
CA SER A 97 -22.81 -10.80 2.05
C SER A 97 -23.07 -9.90 3.26
N PRO A 98 -24.21 -10.04 3.94
CA PRO A 98 -24.46 -9.30 5.17
C PRO A 98 -23.34 -9.62 6.17
N ALA A 99 -22.84 -8.58 6.84
CA ALA A 99 -21.74 -8.67 7.79
C ALA A 99 -22.00 -9.79 8.82
N GLY A 100 -21.03 -10.71 9.00
CA GLY A 100 -20.97 -11.52 10.23
C GLY A 100 -20.78 -13.04 10.14
N ALA A 101 -20.11 -13.60 9.14
CA ALA A 101 -19.69 -15.02 9.21
C ALA A 101 -18.20 -15.14 9.59
N ALA A 102 -17.93 -15.32 10.88
CA ALA A 102 -16.59 -15.64 11.38
C ALA A 102 -16.18 -17.07 10.95
N ALA A 103 -15.08 -17.20 10.20
CA ALA A 103 -14.47 -18.49 9.87
C ALA A 103 -13.39 -18.87 10.90
N PRO A 104 -13.17 -20.17 11.20
CA PRO A 104 -12.19 -20.63 12.19
C PRO A 104 -10.73 -20.46 11.71
N ALA A 105 -9.82 -20.28 12.67
CA ALA A 105 -8.39 -19.94 12.53
C ALA A 105 -7.58 -21.01 11.75
N THR A 106 -6.71 -20.68 10.78
CA THR A 106 -5.39 -20.00 10.89
C THR A 106 -5.22 -18.84 9.89
N LYS A 107 -6.28 -18.07 9.66
CA LYS A 107 -6.32 -16.97 8.67
C LYS A 107 -5.71 -15.70 9.25
N ARG A 108 -5.08 -14.87 8.42
CA ARG A 108 -4.61 -13.52 8.79
C ARG A 108 -5.83 -12.62 9.00
N GLN A 109 -6.44 -12.74 10.18
CA GLN A 109 -7.52 -11.86 10.60
C GLN A 109 -6.95 -10.45 10.73
N LEU A 110 -7.74 -9.44 10.36
CA LEU A 110 -7.43 -8.03 10.57
C LEU A 110 -7.18 -7.81 12.07
N LEU A 111 -5.93 -7.91 12.52
CA LEU A 111 -5.54 -7.79 13.92
C LEU A 111 -5.80 -6.35 14.35
N GLY A 112 -6.98 -6.14 14.95
CA GLY A 112 -7.39 -4.89 15.58
C GLY A 112 -6.34 -4.44 16.59
N GLY A 113 -5.97 -3.17 16.48
CA GLY A 113 -4.80 -2.57 17.12
C GLY A 113 -4.62 -2.93 18.60
N LYS A 114 -3.50 -3.58 18.92
CA LYS A 114 -2.91 -3.55 20.26
C LYS A 114 -1.52 -2.90 20.20
N LYS A 115 -1.53 -1.57 20.43
CA LYS A 115 -0.48 -0.74 21.04
C LYS A 115 0.97 -0.98 20.57
N GLY A 116 1.34 -0.39 19.42
CA GLY A 116 2.73 -0.05 19.12
C GLY A 116 3.03 1.40 19.52
N LYS A 117 3.85 1.61 20.56
CA LYS A 117 4.29 2.96 20.98
C LYS A 117 5.09 3.62 19.85
N ALA A 118 4.74 4.86 19.51
CA ALA A 118 5.44 5.66 18.52
C ALA A 118 6.80 6.14 19.06
N LYS A 119 7.89 5.77 18.38
CA LYS A 119 9.12 6.56 18.33
C LYS A 119 9.33 7.03 16.89
N GLY A 120 9.46 8.33 16.71
CA GLY A 120 9.75 8.97 15.43
C GLY A 120 11.26 9.03 15.13
N ALA A 121 11.54 9.33 13.85
CA ALA A 121 12.83 9.43 13.17
C ALA A 121 13.42 8.11 12.64
N GLY A 122 13.13 7.82 11.37
CA GLY A 122 14.00 7.03 10.46
C GLY A 122 14.33 5.59 10.86
N ALA A 123 13.63 5.01 11.84
CA ALA A 123 13.91 3.67 12.30
C ALA A 123 13.40 2.63 11.29
N ALA A 124 14.31 1.73 10.89
CA ALA A 124 13.96 0.41 10.36
C ALA A 124 12.96 -0.26 11.32
N SER A 125 11.85 -0.78 10.81
CA SER A 125 10.87 -1.46 11.66
C SER A 125 11.26 -2.90 11.94
N ASP A 126 11.11 -3.35 13.19
CA ASP A 126 11.21 -4.76 13.55
C ASP A 126 10.03 -5.48 12.87
N GLY A 127 10.33 -6.26 11.83
CA GLY A 127 9.34 -7.04 11.10
C GLY A 127 8.81 -8.21 11.93
N THR A 128 7.57 -8.60 11.69
CA THR A 128 6.94 -9.77 12.31
C THR A 128 6.82 -10.89 11.28
N LYS A 129 7.54 -12.00 11.50
CA LYS A 129 7.47 -13.18 10.64
C LYS A 129 6.06 -13.77 10.68
N THR A 130 5.51 -14.09 9.52
CA THR A 130 4.19 -14.71 9.42
C THR A 130 4.25 -16.18 9.85
N ALA A 131 3.24 -16.63 10.61
CA ALA A 131 3.13 -18.00 11.08
C ALA A 131 2.82 -18.98 9.94
N ALA A 132 3.28 -20.23 10.05
CA ALA A 132 2.93 -21.29 9.09
C ALA A 132 1.41 -21.52 9.01
N GLY A 133 0.91 -21.81 7.81
CA GLY A 133 -0.51 -21.97 7.50
C GLY A 133 -1.28 -20.67 7.34
N THR A 134 -0.63 -19.51 7.43
CA THR A 134 -1.30 -18.22 7.31
C THR A 134 -1.71 -17.95 5.87
N THR A 135 -3.02 -17.73 5.68
CA THR A 135 -3.61 -17.31 4.41
C THR A 135 -4.33 -15.98 4.57
N GLU A 136 -4.29 -15.15 3.53
CA GLU A 136 -5.02 -13.89 3.47
C GLU A 136 -6.54 -14.10 3.54
N ALA A 137 -7.20 -13.28 4.35
CA ALA A 137 -8.65 -13.28 4.53
C ALA A 137 -9.21 -11.88 4.83
N GLY A 138 -8.39 -10.84 4.67
CA GLY A 138 -8.73 -9.48 5.02
C GLY A 138 -9.87 -8.91 4.18
N VAL A 139 -10.03 -9.32 2.92
CA VAL A 139 -11.05 -8.76 2.01
C VAL A 139 -12.45 -9.18 2.47
N ALA A 140 -12.67 -10.47 2.70
CA ALA A 140 -13.93 -10.96 3.25
C ALA A 140 -14.21 -10.39 4.64
N ALA A 141 -13.18 -10.24 5.48
CA ALA A 141 -13.33 -9.67 6.82
C ALA A 141 -13.71 -8.17 6.79
N ALA A 142 -13.25 -7.43 5.78
CA ALA A 142 -13.53 -6.00 5.62
C ALA A 142 -14.81 -5.71 4.82
N ALA A 143 -15.35 -6.68 4.09
CA ALA A 143 -16.50 -6.48 3.22
C ALA A 143 -17.70 -5.89 3.99
N GLY A 144 -18.23 -4.77 3.49
CA GLY A 144 -19.34 -4.04 4.09
C GLY A 144 -19.03 -3.26 5.37
N SER A 145 -17.90 -3.49 6.03
CA SER A 145 -17.57 -2.82 7.30
C SER A 145 -17.42 -1.29 7.16
N GLY A 146 -17.05 -0.82 5.98
CA GLY A 146 -16.90 0.60 5.66
C GLY A 146 -18.22 1.36 5.57
N ALA A 147 -19.36 0.67 5.40
CA ALA A 147 -20.68 1.32 5.35
C ALA A 147 -21.00 2.07 6.66
N SER A 148 -20.57 1.53 7.81
CA SER A 148 -20.79 2.12 9.13
C SER A 148 -19.55 2.83 9.68
N SER A 149 -18.37 2.27 9.44
CA SER A 149 -17.11 2.76 10.03
C SER A 149 -16.35 3.75 9.14
N GLY A 150 -16.71 3.85 7.85
CA GLY A 150 -15.98 4.58 6.85
C GLY A 150 -14.65 3.90 6.47
N LEU A 151 -13.81 4.63 5.73
CA LEU A 151 -12.45 4.19 5.41
C LEU A 151 -11.47 4.54 6.54
N PRO A 152 -10.31 3.87 6.64
CA PRO A 152 -9.22 4.25 7.51
C PRO A 152 -8.82 5.72 7.33
N THR A 153 -8.61 6.45 8.43
CA THR A 153 -8.16 7.84 8.38
C THR A 153 -6.66 7.98 8.58
N THR A 154 -6.04 9.03 8.03
CA THR A 154 -4.74 9.49 8.54
C THR A 154 -4.78 9.70 10.06
N ALA A 155 -3.62 9.64 10.71
CA ALA A 155 -3.43 10.31 12.00
C ALA A 155 -3.62 11.80 11.84
N ASP A 156 -3.78 12.50 12.97
CA ASP A 156 -4.05 13.92 12.94
C ASP A 156 -2.96 14.67 12.24
N ASP A 157 -1.68 14.32 12.40
CA ASP A 157 -0.53 14.93 11.71
C ASP A 157 -0.44 14.63 10.19
N GLY A 158 -1.35 13.82 9.64
CA GLY A 158 -1.34 13.40 8.23
C GLY A 158 -0.54 12.12 7.98
N THR A 159 -0.08 11.43 9.02
CA THR A 159 0.59 10.13 8.89
C THR A 159 -0.39 9.03 8.50
N ILE A 160 -0.03 8.25 7.50
CA ILE A 160 -0.71 7.01 7.09
C ILE A 160 0.09 5.84 7.64
N THR A 161 -0.57 4.89 8.31
CA THR A 161 0.07 3.68 8.84
C THR A 161 -0.41 2.46 8.05
N MET A 162 0.51 1.62 7.60
CA MET A 162 0.24 0.44 6.79
C MET A 162 1.10 -0.74 7.23
N THR A 163 0.68 -1.93 6.82
CA THR A 163 1.49 -3.15 6.86
C THR A 163 1.92 -3.50 5.45
N PHE A 164 3.23 -3.61 5.24
CA PHE A 164 3.82 -4.14 4.02
C PHE A 164 4.32 -5.55 4.30
N HIS A 165 3.80 -6.54 3.57
CA HIS A 165 4.24 -7.91 3.66
C HIS A 165 5.34 -8.16 2.63
N GLN A 166 6.55 -8.42 3.10
CA GLN A 166 7.66 -8.84 2.26
C GLN A 166 7.56 -10.36 2.04
N VAL A 167 7.39 -10.80 0.79
CA VAL A 167 7.25 -12.23 0.46
C VAL A 167 8.62 -12.91 0.46
N ASN A 168 9.59 -12.34 -0.27
CA ASN A 168 10.91 -12.93 -0.47
C ASN A 168 12.03 -11.88 -0.27
N GLN A 169 13.30 -12.31 -0.29
CA GLN A 169 14.47 -11.49 0.08
C GLN A 169 14.70 -10.23 -0.77
N ASP A 170 14.10 -10.21 -1.97
CA ASP A 170 14.36 -9.20 -2.98
C ASP A 170 13.29 -8.09 -2.98
N GLY A 171 12.23 -8.23 -2.17
CA GLY A 171 11.09 -7.31 -2.14
C GLY A 171 11.07 -6.28 -1.01
N ALA A 172 12.17 -6.05 -0.29
CA ALA A 172 12.13 -5.34 0.99
C ALA A 172 11.87 -3.83 0.84
N GLY A 173 12.64 -3.14 0.01
CA GLY A 173 12.68 -1.69 0.00
C GLY A 173 14.12 -1.17 0.11
N PRO A 174 14.37 0.14 0.07
CA PRO A 174 13.43 1.16 0.53
C PRO A 174 12.25 1.31 -0.42
N LEU A 175 11.05 1.37 0.15
CA LEU A 175 9.86 1.71 -0.59
C LEU A 175 9.85 3.21 -0.88
N THR A 176 9.37 3.59 -2.06
CA THR A 176 8.92 4.95 -2.36
C THR A 176 7.39 4.99 -2.27
N ALA A 177 6.84 6.15 -1.95
CA ALA A 177 5.40 6.34 -1.83
C ALA A 177 4.92 7.51 -2.68
N GLN A 178 3.75 7.34 -3.27
CA GLN A 178 2.99 8.41 -3.92
C GLN A 178 1.56 8.40 -3.42
N ILE A 179 0.93 9.57 -3.38
CA ILE A 179 -0.48 9.72 -3.00
C ILE A 179 -1.22 10.43 -4.11
N ASP A 180 -2.33 9.82 -4.53
CA ASP A 180 -3.33 10.46 -5.37
C ASP A 180 -4.46 11.03 -4.49
N PRO A 181 -4.65 12.36 -4.49
CA PRO A 181 -5.69 13.01 -3.72
C PRO A 181 -7.06 13.07 -4.40
N SER A 182 -7.17 12.81 -5.71
CA SER A 182 -8.32 13.25 -6.52
C SER A 182 -8.92 12.19 -7.42
N SER A 183 -8.14 11.29 -8.00
CA SER A 183 -8.66 10.34 -9.02
C SER A 183 -9.03 8.97 -8.44
N ALA A 184 -8.79 8.77 -7.14
CA ALA A 184 -8.95 7.48 -6.45
C ALA A 184 -8.18 6.32 -7.12
N GLY A 185 -6.96 6.59 -7.60
CA GLY A 185 -6.04 5.63 -8.18
C GLY A 185 -6.24 5.35 -9.66
N THR A 186 -7.03 6.15 -10.37
CA THR A 186 -7.33 5.93 -11.80
C THR A 186 -6.41 6.70 -12.73
N ASP A 187 -5.97 7.90 -12.35
CA ASP A 187 -5.10 8.78 -13.13
C ASP A 187 -3.66 8.73 -12.60
N PRO A 188 -2.69 8.24 -13.40
CA PRO A 188 -1.28 8.24 -12.99
C PRO A 188 -0.71 9.65 -12.77
N ALA A 189 -1.26 10.68 -13.42
CA ALA A 189 -0.79 12.06 -13.26
C ALA A 189 -1.26 12.72 -11.95
N ALA A 190 -2.26 12.16 -11.29
CA ALA A 190 -2.75 12.66 -10.01
C ALA A 190 -1.83 12.29 -8.82
N PHE A 191 -0.95 11.30 -9.00
CA PHE A 191 -0.02 10.86 -7.98
C PHE A 191 1.09 11.88 -7.72
N GLN A 192 1.26 12.25 -6.47
CA GLN A 192 2.33 13.13 -5.98
C GLN A 192 3.21 12.38 -4.99
N ASP A 193 4.51 12.65 -5.00
CA ASP A 193 5.46 11.99 -4.10
C ASP A 193 5.14 12.28 -2.63
N ALA A 194 5.25 11.24 -1.81
CA ALA A 194 5.02 11.29 -0.37
C ALA A 194 6.21 10.67 0.38
N LYS A 195 6.50 11.20 1.56
CA LYS A 195 7.68 10.77 2.32
C LYS A 195 7.37 9.50 3.11
N VAL A 196 8.12 8.43 2.88
CA VAL A 196 8.11 7.25 3.77
C VAL A 196 8.92 7.57 5.03
N THR A 197 8.24 7.68 6.18
CA THR A 197 8.85 8.10 7.46
C THR A 197 9.28 6.93 8.35
N GLN A 198 8.70 5.76 8.12
CA GLN A 198 9.11 4.47 8.67
C GLN A 198 9.06 3.48 7.51
N ASN A 199 10.20 2.92 7.14
CA ASN A 199 10.34 2.09 5.94
C ASN A 199 10.68 0.65 6.33
N VAL A 200 10.50 -0.26 5.38
CA VAL A 200 10.99 -1.63 5.49
C VAL A 200 12.53 -1.59 5.54
N PRO A 201 13.18 -2.32 6.45
CA PRO A 201 14.63 -2.40 6.50
C PRO A 201 15.18 -2.98 5.19
N GLY A 202 16.17 -2.33 4.57
CA GLY A 202 16.93 -2.85 3.44
C GLY A 202 18.42 -2.65 3.67
N ILE A 203 19.24 -3.63 3.30
CA ILE A 203 20.70 -3.56 3.28
C ILE A 203 21.19 -3.33 1.85
N GLY A 204 22.05 -2.32 1.66
CA GLY A 204 22.83 -2.10 0.43
C GLY A 204 22.08 -1.55 -0.78
N ILE A 205 22.73 -1.62 -1.95
CA ILE A 205 22.19 -1.22 -3.26
C ILE A 205 21.15 -2.25 -3.69
N GLY A 206 19.93 -1.81 -3.99
CA GLY A 206 18.84 -2.69 -4.47
C GLY A 206 17.88 -3.18 -3.39
N GLY A 207 18.16 -2.92 -2.10
CA GLY A 207 17.15 -3.10 -1.07
C GLY A 207 16.95 -4.53 -0.58
N LEU A 208 18.03 -5.31 -0.55
CA LEU A 208 18.02 -6.68 -0.07
C LEU A 208 17.61 -6.68 1.42
N SER A 209 16.70 -7.54 1.82
CA SER A 209 16.48 -7.87 3.23
C SER A 209 16.67 -9.36 3.37
N ALA A 210 17.18 -9.80 4.51
CA ALA A 210 17.25 -11.22 4.83
C ALA A 210 15.92 -11.78 5.35
N ALA A 211 14.87 -10.95 5.40
CA ALA A 211 13.52 -11.35 5.76
C ALA A 211 12.73 -11.92 4.57
N THR A 212 12.02 -13.01 4.83
CA THR A 212 11.00 -13.56 3.94
C THR A 212 9.71 -13.67 4.73
N THR A 213 8.56 -13.65 4.06
CA THR A 213 7.23 -13.81 4.68
C THR A 213 7.07 -13.02 5.98
N THR A 214 7.43 -11.73 5.93
CA THR A 214 7.51 -10.86 7.11
C THR A 214 6.67 -9.61 6.90
N ASP A 215 5.86 -9.28 7.91
CA ASP A 215 5.08 -8.06 7.98
C ASP A 215 5.90 -6.93 8.58
N PHE A 216 6.05 -5.85 7.83
CA PHE A 216 6.72 -4.63 8.29
C PHE A 216 5.71 -3.49 8.43
N PRO A 217 5.66 -2.81 9.59
CA PRO A 217 4.91 -1.57 9.68
C PRO A 217 5.64 -0.47 8.90
N VAL A 218 4.89 0.18 8.02
CA VAL A 218 5.33 1.28 7.15
C VAL A 218 4.50 2.51 7.45
N LYS A 219 5.14 3.67 7.49
CA LYS A 219 4.46 4.97 7.65
C LYS A 219 4.81 5.90 6.51
N VAL A 220 3.77 6.57 6.00
CA VAL A 220 3.90 7.57 4.93
C VAL A 220 3.33 8.89 5.43
N GLN A 221 4.09 9.96 5.29
CA GLN A 221 3.64 11.31 5.59
C GLN A 221 2.96 11.90 4.36
N MET A 222 1.69 12.27 4.52
CA MET A 222 0.95 13.00 3.49
C MET A 222 1.57 14.38 3.23
N PRO A 223 1.74 14.81 1.96
CA PRO A 223 2.26 16.13 1.61
C PRO A 223 1.46 17.29 2.22
N GLN A 224 2.16 18.37 2.58
CA GLN A 224 1.52 19.57 3.13
C GLN A 224 0.57 20.21 2.09
N GLY A 225 -0.60 20.64 2.55
CA GLY A 225 -1.61 21.24 1.69
C GLY A 225 -2.43 20.27 0.85
N MET A 226 -2.11 18.97 0.86
CA MET A 226 -2.89 17.98 0.13
C MET A 226 -4.23 17.72 0.83
N THR A 227 -5.32 17.62 0.07
CA THR A 227 -6.66 17.29 0.58
C THR A 227 -7.26 16.15 -0.22
N CYS A 228 -7.84 15.15 0.43
CA CYS A 228 -8.53 14.06 -0.26
C CYS A 228 -9.88 14.53 -0.81
N THR A 229 -10.05 14.41 -2.12
CA THR A 229 -11.25 14.81 -2.86
C THR A 229 -11.77 13.72 -3.79
N GLY A 230 -11.05 12.61 -3.95
CA GLY A 230 -11.49 11.51 -4.79
C GLY A 230 -12.76 10.83 -4.30
N SER A 231 -13.42 10.12 -5.21
CA SER A 231 -14.60 9.32 -4.94
C SER A 231 -14.51 8.00 -5.70
N ALA A 232 -14.76 6.89 -5.02
CA ALA A 232 -14.71 5.56 -5.60
C ALA A 232 -15.50 4.57 -4.72
N GLY A 233 -16.15 3.58 -5.34
CA GLY A 233 -16.80 2.49 -4.62
C GLY A 233 -17.84 2.91 -3.56
N GLY A 234 -18.51 4.05 -3.74
CA GLY A 234 -19.45 4.60 -2.76
C GLY A 234 -18.81 5.39 -1.60
N ALA A 235 -17.49 5.51 -1.55
CA ALA A 235 -16.79 6.40 -0.61
C ALA A 235 -16.46 7.76 -1.25
N SER A 236 -16.37 8.80 -0.42
CA SER A 236 -16.00 10.17 -0.80
C SER A 236 -14.84 10.68 0.06
N ASN A 237 -14.14 11.71 -0.41
CA ASN A 237 -12.90 12.22 0.21
C ASN A 237 -11.81 11.14 0.29
N VAL A 238 -11.75 10.30 -0.74
CA VAL A 238 -10.78 9.20 -0.86
C VAL A 238 -9.46 9.76 -1.37
N CYS A 239 -8.38 9.43 -0.69
CA CYS A 239 -7.04 9.39 -1.26
C CYS A 239 -6.61 7.94 -1.46
N VAL A 240 -5.70 7.72 -2.41
CA VAL A 240 -5.04 6.43 -2.58
C VAL A 240 -3.54 6.61 -2.41
N VAL A 241 -2.95 5.86 -1.48
CA VAL A 241 -1.50 5.77 -1.33
C VAL A 241 -1.00 4.55 -2.09
N LYS A 242 0.10 4.70 -2.82
CA LYS A 242 0.77 3.66 -3.59
C LYS A 242 2.21 3.56 -3.10
N LEU A 243 2.65 2.34 -2.78
CA LEU A 243 4.02 2.04 -2.39
C LEU A 243 4.62 1.09 -3.41
N GLN A 244 5.90 1.31 -3.72
CA GLN A 244 6.65 0.44 -4.61
C GLN A 244 8.13 0.38 -4.22
N ASN A 245 8.78 -0.75 -4.50
CA ASN A 245 10.23 -0.89 -4.43
C ASN A 245 10.89 -0.43 -5.75
N SER A 246 12.23 -0.52 -5.81
CA SER A 246 13.02 -0.11 -6.99
C SER A 246 13.46 -1.30 -7.86
N ALA A 247 12.71 -2.40 -7.85
CA ALA A 247 13.11 -3.62 -8.55
C ALA A 247 13.09 -3.48 -10.07
N LEU A 248 14.18 -3.92 -10.72
CA LEU A 248 14.36 -3.77 -12.18
C LEU A 248 13.38 -4.63 -12.99
N ALA A 249 13.01 -5.80 -12.47
CA ALA A 249 12.00 -6.67 -13.09
C ALA A 249 10.60 -6.02 -13.10
N GLY A 250 10.40 -4.91 -12.40
CA GLY A 250 9.17 -4.14 -12.32
C GLY A 250 9.02 -3.68 -10.88
N PRO A 251 8.81 -2.39 -10.60
CA PRO A 251 8.50 -1.95 -9.25
C PRO A 251 7.32 -2.78 -8.71
N PHE A 252 7.52 -3.43 -7.59
CA PHE A 252 6.48 -4.20 -6.93
C PHE A 252 6.05 -3.49 -5.66
N GLY A 253 4.80 -3.69 -5.28
CA GLY A 253 4.29 -3.17 -4.03
C GLY A 253 2.78 -3.34 -3.91
N GLY A 254 2.11 -2.27 -3.50
CA GLY A 254 0.68 -2.25 -3.36
C GLY A 254 0.15 -0.86 -3.06
N SER A 255 -1.16 -0.78 -2.92
CA SER A 255 -1.85 0.49 -2.67
C SER A 255 -2.96 0.32 -1.65
N ALA A 256 -3.34 1.41 -0.99
CA ALA A 256 -4.42 1.42 -0.01
C ALA A 256 -5.26 2.69 -0.15
N ALA A 257 -6.57 2.56 0.10
CA ALA A 257 -7.48 3.69 0.16
C ALA A 257 -7.63 4.19 1.60
N PHE A 258 -7.69 5.51 1.76
CA PHE A 258 -7.84 6.15 3.06
C PHE A 258 -8.57 7.50 2.92
N THR A 259 -8.99 8.05 4.04
CA THR A 259 -9.51 9.42 4.16
C THR A 259 -8.62 10.24 5.09
N GLN A 260 -8.77 11.56 5.09
CA GLN A 260 -8.09 12.40 6.07
C GLN A 260 -8.88 12.48 7.38
N SER A 261 -8.17 12.54 8.51
CA SER A 261 -8.80 13.03 9.74
C SER A 261 -9.25 14.49 9.56
N ALA A 262 -10.25 14.91 10.34
CA ALA A 262 -10.74 16.29 10.30
C ALA A 262 -9.62 17.31 10.61
N ALA A 263 -8.74 16.99 11.57
CA ALA A 263 -7.61 17.85 11.92
C ALA A 263 -6.55 17.91 10.80
N ALA A 264 -6.24 16.77 10.17
CA ALA A 264 -5.32 16.74 9.04
C ALA A 264 -5.82 17.58 7.85
N LYS A 265 -7.11 17.42 7.51
CA LYS A 265 -7.76 18.21 6.45
C LYS A 265 -7.75 19.71 6.77
N LYS A 266 -8.07 20.08 8.01
CA LYS A 266 -8.01 21.48 8.46
C LYS A 266 -6.62 22.08 8.28
N ARG A 267 -5.56 21.40 8.74
CA ARG A 267 -4.19 21.91 8.57
C ARG A 267 -3.77 22.03 7.11
N ALA A 268 -4.20 21.11 6.24
CA ALA A 268 -3.93 21.22 4.81
C ALA A 268 -4.60 22.46 4.20
N ILE A 269 -5.85 22.75 4.57
CA ILE A 269 -6.57 23.95 4.12
C ILE A 269 -5.88 25.23 4.64
N GLU A 270 -5.54 25.27 5.93
CA GLU A 270 -4.83 26.41 6.53
C GLU A 270 -3.47 26.66 5.88
N TYR A 271 -2.71 25.60 5.58
CA TYR A 271 -1.45 25.71 4.83
C TYR A 271 -1.66 26.37 3.47
N ASN A 272 -2.67 25.93 2.71
CA ASN A 272 -2.98 26.49 1.40
C ASN A 272 -3.46 27.95 1.49
N LEU A 273 -4.28 28.28 2.48
CA LEU A 273 -4.72 29.66 2.72
C LEU A 273 -3.53 30.56 3.05
N ARG A 274 -2.65 30.15 3.98
CA ARG A 274 -1.44 30.90 4.33
C ARG A 274 -0.54 31.12 3.11
N LYS A 275 -0.31 30.07 2.30
CA LYS A 275 0.47 30.18 1.05
C LYS A 275 -0.15 31.19 0.08
N ARG A 276 -1.47 31.21 -0.07
CA ARG A 276 -2.18 32.20 -0.89
C ARG A 276 -2.06 33.62 -0.33
N HIS A 277 -2.19 33.79 0.98
CA HIS A 277 -2.03 35.10 1.62
C HIS A 277 -0.60 35.65 1.48
N MET A 278 0.42 34.80 1.63
CA MET A 278 1.82 35.15 1.36
C MET A 278 2.05 35.52 -0.11
N ALA A 279 1.50 34.74 -1.05
CA ALA A 279 1.60 35.04 -2.48
C ALA A 279 0.91 36.37 -2.87
N ARG A 280 -0.10 36.78 -2.09
CA ARG A 280 -0.82 38.06 -2.25
C ARG A 280 -0.21 39.22 -1.46
N GLY A 281 0.89 39.01 -0.72
CA GLY A 281 1.53 40.03 0.11
C GLY A 281 0.74 40.45 1.35
N ILE A 282 -0.30 39.69 1.73
CA ILE A 282 -1.15 39.97 2.91
C ILE A 282 -0.44 39.54 4.21
N LEU A 283 0.36 38.48 4.14
CA LEU A 283 1.22 38.03 5.24
C LEU A 283 2.68 38.24 4.83
N GLY A 284 3.53 38.66 5.78
CA GLY A 284 4.98 38.71 5.60
C GLY A 284 5.55 37.35 5.17
N LYS A 285 6.65 37.36 4.40
CA LYS A 285 7.36 36.12 4.07
C LYS A 285 7.80 35.44 5.37
N PRO A 286 7.70 34.12 5.50
CA PRO A 286 8.27 33.42 6.65
C PRO A 286 9.78 33.66 6.64
N GLU A 287 10.32 34.14 7.77
CA GLU A 287 11.76 34.18 8.04
C GLU A 287 12.35 32.76 8.09
#